data_AF-A0AAV5ZRA6-F1
#
_entry.id   AF-A0AAV5ZRA6-F1
#
_cell.length_a   1.000
_cell.length_b   1.000
_cell.length_c   1.000
_cell.angle_alpha   90.00
_cell.angle_beta   90.00
_cell.angle_gamma   90.00
#
_symmetry.space_group_name_H-M   'P 1'
#
loop_
_entity.id
_entity.type
_entity.pdbx_description
1 polymer ?
#
loop_
_entity_poly.entity_id
_entity_poly.type
_entity_poly.pdbx_seq_one_letter_code
_entity_poly.pdbx_strand_id
1 'polypeptide(L)'
;MINRKRSTAVLRASLAAALIGLGLGAAVMEVHADLAPREIQRAVLRDQFDPLWKAHVAAVDQALANHDVSAAVGAWHDAYGAALASRGWEGMIAVGDAFLRIGVEAGTRNGSRPNARQAYLNALIRAHRDGSPDGMRRAAEAFAALGDHAVATQCLRVADELAARRKRT
;
A
#
# COMPACT_ATOMS: atom_id res chain seq x y z
N MET A 1 73.31 -15.84 17.37
CA MET A 1 73.04 -17.17 17.94
C MET A 1 71.54 -17.42 17.85
N ILE A 2 71.14 -18.47 17.10
CA ILE A 2 69.76 -18.89 16.84
C ILE A 2 69.17 -19.57 18.08
N ASN A 3 67.94 -19.26 18.48
CA ASN A 3 67.03 -20.23 19.13
C ASN A 3 65.57 -19.71 19.13
N ARG A 4 64.73 -20.04 18.13
CA ARG A 4 63.78 -21.18 18.11
C ARG A 4 62.87 -21.33 19.34
N LYS A 5 61.56 -21.09 19.15
CA LYS A 5 60.43 -22.05 19.28
C LYS A 5 59.12 -21.23 19.27
N ARG A 6 58.34 -21.25 18.18
CA ARG A 6 57.30 -22.24 17.80
C ARG A 6 56.10 -22.28 18.76
N SER A 7 54.92 -22.27 18.11
CA SER A 7 53.73 -23.05 18.45
C SER A 7 52.85 -22.49 19.55
N THR A 8 51.76 -21.83 19.17
CA THR A 8 50.43 -22.39 18.84
C THR A 8 49.53 -22.52 20.05
N ALA A 9 48.47 -21.73 19.99
CA ALA A 9 47.10 -22.20 20.07
C ALA A 9 46.38 -22.19 21.42
N VAL A 10 45.08 -22.00 21.22
CA VAL A 10 43.94 -22.43 22.02
C VAL A 10 43.52 -21.49 23.14
N LEU A 11 42.53 -20.67 22.78
CA LEU A 11 41.22 -20.65 23.41
C LEU A 11 41.20 -20.97 24.91
N ARG A 12 40.97 -19.94 25.72
CA ARG A 12 40.21 -20.09 26.96
C ARG A 12 39.11 -19.05 26.97
N ALA A 13 37.93 -19.49 26.54
CA ALA A 13 36.69 -18.89 26.98
C ALA A 13 36.59 -19.08 28.49
N SER A 14 36.48 -17.98 29.24
CA SER A 14 35.81 -17.97 30.54
C SER A 14 35.35 -16.56 30.85
N LEU A 15 34.03 -16.48 31.03
CA LEU A 15 33.20 -15.40 31.51
C LEU A 15 33.72 -14.79 32.83
N ALA A 16 33.71 -13.47 32.96
CA ALA A 16 33.58 -12.81 34.26
C ALA A 16 32.84 -11.47 34.07
N ALA A 17 31.55 -11.48 34.39
CA ALA A 17 30.73 -10.29 34.53
C ALA A 17 31.15 -9.51 35.78
N ALA A 18 31.30 -8.19 35.69
CA ALA A 18 31.12 -7.29 36.81
C ALA A 18 30.86 -5.84 36.36
N LEU A 19 29.58 -5.47 36.41
CA LEU A 19 29.03 -4.24 37.01
C LEU A 19 29.37 -2.86 36.38
N ILE A 20 28.46 -2.44 35.50
CA ILE A 20 27.68 -1.18 35.54
C ILE A 20 28.42 0.07 36.05
N GLY A 21 28.84 0.90 35.08
CA GLY A 21 29.06 2.33 35.27
C GLY A 21 28.30 3.10 34.18
N LEU A 22 27.26 3.83 34.59
CA LEU A 22 26.48 4.76 33.79
C LEU A 22 27.38 5.75 33.04
N GLY A 23 27.52 5.55 31.74
CA GLY A 23 28.08 6.52 30.81
C GLY A 23 27.25 6.48 29.55
N LEU A 24 26.48 7.54 29.33
CA LEU A 24 25.54 7.77 28.23
C LEU A 24 26.29 7.84 26.88
N GLY A 25 26.88 6.73 26.43
CA GLY A 25 27.50 6.59 25.13
C GLY A 25 26.42 6.30 24.11
N ALA A 26 26.13 7.29 23.27
CA ALA A 26 25.18 7.21 22.17
C ALA A 26 25.32 5.88 21.42
N ALA A 27 24.37 4.98 21.63
CA ALA A 27 24.04 3.98 20.64
C ALA A 27 23.55 4.77 19.43
N VAL A 28 24.46 5.05 18.50
CA VAL A 28 24.06 5.28 17.11
C VAL A 28 23.45 3.95 16.68
N MET A 29 22.15 3.83 16.93
CA MET A 29 21.32 2.78 16.40
C MET A 29 21.31 3.07 14.91
N GLU A 30 22.24 2.42 14.21
CA GLU A 30 22.29 2.41 12.77
C GLU A 30 20.97 1.76 12.31
N VAL A 31 19.96 2.60 12.10
CA VAL A 31 18.71 2.23 11.45
C VAL A 31 19.04 2.00 9.98
N HIS A 32 19.79 0.95 9.69
CA HIS A 32 19.66 0.24 8.43
C HIS A 32 18.34 -0.51 8.55
N ALA A 33 17.24 0.23 8.35
CA ALA A 33 15.94 -0.38 8.21
C ALA A 33 16.05 -1.40 7.08
N ASP A 34 16.00 -2.67 7.46
CA ASP A 34 15.68 -3.75 6.56
C ASP A 34 14.32 -3.38 5.92
N LEU A 35 14.35 -2.83 4.70
CA LEU A 35 13.14 -2.43 3.96
C LEU A 35 12.45 -3.66 3.35
N ALA A 36 13.18 -4.78 3.22
CA ALA A 36 12.71 -6.03 2.64
C ALA A 36 11.47 -6.63 3.36
N PRO A 37 11.37 -6.67 4.70
CA PRO A 37 10.23 -7.27 5.40
C PRO A 37 8.90 -6.56 5.09
N ARG A 38 8.90 -5.23 4.89
CA ARG A 38 7.68 -4.47 4.60
C ARG A 38 7.23 -4.62 3.15
N GLU A 39 8.16 -4.77 2.21
CA GLU A 39 7.85 -5.04 0.80
C GLU A 39 7.34 -6.45 0.60
N ILE A 40 8.01 -7.44 1.22
CA ILE A 40 7.59 -8.83 1.20
C ILE A 40 6.21 -8.98 1.84
N GLN A 41 5.97 -8.38 3.02
CA GLN A 41 4.66 -8.44 3.66
C GLN A 41 3.56 -7.82 2.80
N ARG A 42 3.83 -6.70 2.11
CA ARG A 42 2.86 -6.08 1.19
C ARG A 42 2.56 -6.97 -0.01
N ALA A 43 3.58 -7.62 -0.59
CA ALA A 43 3.40 -8.53 -1.71
C ALA A 43 2.54 -9.75 -1.29
N VAL A 44 2.79 -10.32 -0.11
CA VAL A 44 1.98 -11.42 0.45
C VAL A 44 0.54 -10.99 0.67
N LEU A 45 0.31 -9.79 1.23
CA LEU A 45 -1.05 -9.27 1.43
C LEU A 45 -1.77 -9.01 0.09
N ARG A 46 -1.07 -8.49 -0.92
CA ARG A 46 -1.63 -8.33 -2.26
C ARG A 46 -2.04 -9.68 -2.84
N ASP A 47 -1.16 -10.67 -2.81
CA ASP A 47 -1.44 -12.02 -3.32
C ASP A 47 -2.65 -12.66 -2.64
N GLN A 48 -2.76 -12.51 -1.31
CA GLN A 48 -3.87 -13.04 -0.53
C GLN A 48 -5.21 -12.33 -0.81
N PHE A 49 -5.22 -11.00 -0.85
CA PHE A 49 -6.46 -10.21 -0.84
C PHE A 49 -6.88 -9.68 -2.21
N ASP A 50 -6.00 -9.66 -3.22
CA ASP A 50 -6.35 -9.17 -4.55
C ASP A 50 -7.42 -10.01 -5.25
N PRO A 51 -7.36 -11.36 -5.21
CA PRO A 51 -8.44 -12.19 -5.73
C PRO A 51 -9.77 -11.95 -5.00
N LEU A 52 -9.72 -11.68 -3.69
CA LEU A 52 -10.91 -11.49 -2.86
C LEU A 52 -11.66 -10.21 -3.22
N TRP A 53 -10.98 -9.05 -3.25
CA TRP A 53 -11.68 -7.81 -3.61
C TRP A 53 -12.20 -7.84 -5.05
N LYS A 54 -11.49 -8.51 -5.97
CA LYS A 54 -11.96 -8.70 -7.36
C LYS A 54 -13.25 -9.51 -7.40
N ALA A 55 -13.30 -10.62 -6.66
CA ALA A 55 -14.48 -11.47 -6.57
C ALA A 55 -15.68 -10.70 -5.98
N HIS A 56 -15.46 -9.90 -4.93
CA HIS A 56 -16.51 -9.10 -4.33
C HIS A 56 -16.98 -7.94 -5.23
N VAL A 57 -16.07 -7.28 -5.97
CA VAL A 57 -16.48 -6.30 -7.00
C VAL A 57 -17.30 -6.96 -8.10
N ALA A 58 -16.93 -8.17 -8.54
CA ALA A 58 -17.75 -8.92 -9.49
C ALA A 58 -19.14 -9.27 -8.90
N ALA A 59 -19.23 -9.58 -7.61
CA ALA A 59 -20.50 -9.79 -6.93
C ALA A 59 -21.35 -8.50 -6.86
N VAL A 60 -20.74 -7.32 -6.69
CA VAL A 60 -21.43 -6.02 -6.85
C VAL A 60 -22.03 -5.94 -8.25
N ASP A 61 -21.27 -6.27 -9.28
CA ASP A 61 -21.71 -6.17 -10.68
C ASP A 61 -22.90 -7.09 -10.97
N GLN A 62 -22.87 -8.32 -10.44
CA GLN A 62 -23.97 -9.26 -10.56
C GLN A 62 -25.23 -8.78 -9.82
N ALA A 63 -25.07 -8.22 -8.62
CA ALA A 63 -26.19 -7.66 -7.87
C ALA A 63 -26.82 -6.46 -8.60
N LEU A 64 -26.00 -5.57 -9.16
CA LEU A 64 -26.47 -4.44 -9.97
C LEU A 64 -27.19 -4.90 -11.24
N ALA A 65 -26.69 -5.94 -11.92
CA ALA A 65 -27.37 -6.52 -13.08
C ALA A 65 -28.77 -7.10 -12.74
N ASN A 66 -28.98 -7.49 -11.49
CA ASN A 66 -30.27 -7.96 -10.98
C ASN A 66 -31.12 -6.85 -10.32
N HIS A 67 -30.69 -5.58 -10.41
CA HIS A 67 -31.31 -4.44 -9.73
C HIS A 67 -31.41 -4.59 -8.19
N ASP A 68 -30.55 -5.43 -7.60
CA ASP A 68 -30.50 -5.65 -6.16
C ASP A 68 -29.45 -4.73 -5.52
N VAL A 69 -29.87 -3.50 -5.26
CA VAL A 69 -29.01 -2.48 -4.62
C VAL A 69 -28.55 -2.92 -3.22
N SER A 70 -29.39 -3.65 -2.48
CA SER A 70 -29.05 -4.09 -1.11
C SER A 70 -27.92 -5.12 -1.14
N ALA A 71 -28.02 -6.13 -2.00
CA ALA A 71 -26.96 -7.10 -2.21
C ALA A 71 -25.68 -6.45 -2.75
N ALA A 72 -25.81 -5.45 -3.64
CA ALA A 72 -24.67 -4.70 -4.16
C ALA A 72 -23.93 -3.93 -3.05
N VAL A 73 -24.66 -3.30 -2.12
CA VAL A 73 -24.04 -2.63 -0.95
C VAL A 73 -23.38 -3.63 0.00
N GLY A 74 -23.98 -4.80 0.21
CA GLY A 74 -23.38 -5.87 1.00
C GLY A 74 -22.04 -6.34 0.41
N ALA A 75 -22.05 -6.73 -0.86
CA ALA A 75 -20.84 -7.15 -1.60
C ALA A 75 -19.78 -6.04 -1.66
N TRP A 76 -20.19 -4.77 -1.70
CA TRP A 76 -19.26 -3.64 -1.68
C TRP A 76 -18.52 -3.52 -0.34
N HIS A 77 -19.15 -3.79 0.80
CA HIS A 77 -18.45 -3.77 2.09
C HIS A 77 -17.36 -4.84 2.17
N ASP A 78 -17.65 -6.05 1.66
CA ASP A 78 -16.66 -7.12 1.57
C ASP A 78 -15.51 -6.75 0.63
N ALA A 79 -15.83 -6.16 -0.52
CA ALA A 79 -14.85 -5.66 -1.47
C ALA A 79 -13.95 -4.58 -0.85
N TYR A 80 -14.55 -3.61 -0.14
CA TYR A 80 -13.83 -2.52 0.52
C TYR A 80 -12.91 -3.05 1.62
N GLY A 81 -13.38 -4.00 2.43
CA GLY A 81 -12.57 -4.67 3.46
C GLY A 81 -11.35 -5.39 2.87
N ALA A 82 -11.57 -6.21 1.83
CA ALA A 82 -10.50 -6.93 1.14
C ALA A 82 -9.51 -5.96 0.45
N ALA A 83 -9.99 -4.91 -0.22
CA ALA A 83 -9.15 -3.89 -0.85
C ALA A 83 -8.32 -3.11 0.19
N LEU A 84 -8.88 -2.83 1.37
CA LEU A 84 -8.14 -2.24 2.47
C LEU A 84 -7.00 -3.17 2.93
N ALA A 85 -7.29 -4.46 3.08
CA ALA A 85 -6.36 -5.49 3.53
C ALA A 85 -5.24 -5.77 2.53
N SER A 86 -5.48 -5.68 1.22
CA SER A 86 -4.47 -5.93 0.18
C SER A 86 -3.34 -4.90 0.17
N ARG A 87 -3.53 -3.73 0.80
CA ARG A 87 -2.57 -2.60 0.85
C ARG A 87 -2.18 -2.03 -0.52
N GLY A 88 -2.79 -2.50 -1.62
CA GLY A 88 -2.61 -1.99 -2.98
C GLY A 88 -3.51 -0.79 -3.29
N TRP A 89 -3.19 -0.05 -4.34
CA TRP A 89 -3.98 1.11 -4.77
C TRP A 89 -5.14 0.70 -5.68
N GLU A 90 -4.98 -0.40 -6.42
CA GLU A 90 -5.88 -0.94 -7.44
C GLU A 90 -7.26 -1.24 -6.85
N GLY A 91 -7.29 -2.00 -5.75
CA GLY A 91 -8.54 -2.35 -5.07
C GLY A 91 -9.29 -1.10 -4.56
N MET A 92 -8.56 -0.07 -4.11
CA MET A 92 -9.17 1.17 -3.63
C MET A 92 -9.78 2.01 -4.76
N ILE A 93 -9.20 1.97 -5.98
CA ILE A 93 -9.86 2.54 -7.17
C ILE A 93 -11.12 1.75 -7.49
N ALA A 94 -11.02 0.43 -7.57
CA ALA A 94 -12.13 -0.45 -7.97
C ALA A 94 -13.35 -0.31 -7.06
N VAL A 95 -13.15 -0.23 -5.74
CA VAL A 95 -14.26 -0.06 -4.78
C VAL A 95 -14.85 1.35 -4.82
N GLY A 96 -14.07 2.37 -5.16
CA GLY A 96 -14.59 3.71 -5.42
C GLY A 96 -15.51 3.73 -6.65
N ASP A 97 -15.06 3.11 -7.75
CA ASP A 97 -15.82 2.98 -9.00
C ASP A 97 -17.09 2.16 -8.79
N ALA A 98 -17.02 1.06 -8.04
CA ALA A 98 -18.17 0.25 -7.68
C ALA A 98 -19.20 1.04 -6.88
N PHE A 99 -18.78 1.86 -5.90
CA PHE A 99 -19.72 2.64 -5.10
C PHE A 99 -20.43 3.73 -5.90
N LEU A 100 -19.75 4.32 -6.89
CA LEU A 100 -20.40 5.25 -7.82
C LEU A 100 -21.47 4.56 -8.65
N ARG A 101 -21.23 3.33 -9.13
CA ARG A 101 -22.22 2.55 -9.89
C ARG A 101 -23.44 2.19 -9.04
N ILE A 102 -23.22 1.79 -7.78
CA ILE A 102 -24.31 1.60 -6.80
C ILE A 102 -25.13 2.88 -6.65
N GLY A 103 -24.46 4.03 -6.51
CA GLY A 103 -25.15 5.33 -6.40
C GLY A 103 -25.97 5.68 -7.63
N VAL A 104 -25.50 5.33 -8.83
CA VAL A 104 -26.25 5.52 -10.08
C VAL A 104 -27.51 4.66 -10.07
N GLU A 105 -27.39 3.36 -9.79
CA GLU A 105 -28.51 2.42 -9.75
C GLU A 105 -29.55 2.81 -8.68
N ALA A 106 -29.08 3.26 -7.51
CA ALA A 106 -29.93 3.71 -6.42
C ALA A 106 -30.52 5.12 -6.60
N GLY A 107 -30.24 5.82 -7.71
CA GLY A 107 -30.69 7.20 -7.93
C GLY A 107 -30.07 8.24 -6.97
N THR A 108 -28.98 7.88 -6.28
CA THR A 108 -28.33 8.67 -5.22
C THR A 108 -26.87 9.00 -5.54
N ARG A 109 -26.51 9.09 -6.84
CA ARG A 109 -25.13 9.31 -7.31
C ARG A 109 -24.38 10.41 -6.54
N ASN A 110 -25.04 11.52 -6.23
CA ASN A 110 -24.41 12.62 -5.49
C ASN A 110 -24.05 12.23 -4.04
N GLY A 111 -24.87 11.40 -3.40
CA GLY A 111 -24.61 10.86 -2.06
C GLY A 111 -23.46 9.84 -2.03
N SER A 112 -23.17 9.15 -3.15
CA SER A 112 -22.05 8.20 -3.24
C SER A 112 -20.69 8.85 -3.46
N ARG A 113 -20.63 10.12 -3.90
CA ARG A 113 -19.38 10.82 -4.22
C ARG A 113 -18.40 10.91 -3.05
N PRO A 114 -18.80 11.25 -1.81
CA PRO A 114 -17.86 11.34 -0.68
C PRO A 114 -17.15 10.00 -0.39
N ASN A 115 -17.88 8.88 -0.45
CA ASN A 115 -17.31 7.56 -0.19
C ASN A 115 -16.35 7.13 -1.31
N ALA A 116 -16.71 7.37 -2.57
CA ALA A 116 -15.81 7.14 -3.69
C ALA A 116 -14.54 7.99 -3.59
N ARG A 117 -14.70 9.28 -3.23
CA ARG A 117 -13.57 10.19 -3.01
C ARG A 117 -12.63 9.71 -1.91
N GLN A 118 -13.15 9.19 -0.80
CA GLN A 118 -12.34 8.61 0.26
C GLN A 118 -11.55 7.39 -0.21
N ALA A 119 -12.16 6.52 -1.03
CA ALA A 119 -11.47 5.38 -1.62
C ALA A 119 -10.33 5.84 -2.54
N TYR A 120 -10.57 6.85 -3.39
CA TYR A 120 -9.54 7.41 -4.27
C TYR A 120 -8.40 8.11 -3.52
N LEU A 121 -8.67 8.78 -2.39
CA LEU A 121 -7.61 9.33 -1.53
C LEU A 121 -6.71 8.24 -0.96
N ASN A 122 -7.28 7.11 -0.54
CA ASN A 122 -6.50 5.95 -0.10
C ASN A 122 -5.67 5.35 -1.25
N ALA A 123 -6.25 5.25 -2.45
CA ALA A 123 -5.52 4.80 -3.64
C ALA A 123 -4.33 5.72 -3.95
N LEU A 124 -4.54 7.04 -3.94
CA LEU A 124 -3.52 8.05 -4.18
C LEU A 124 -2.32 7.91 -3.22
N ILE A 125 -2.60 7.82 -1.92
CA ILE A 125 -1.55 7.66 -0.89
C ILE A 125 -0.74 6.38 -1.14
N ARG A 126 -1.41 5.28 -1.45
CA ARG A 126 -0.76 3.98 -1.72
C ARG A 126 0.05 4.01 -3.01
N ALA A 127 -0.50 4.57 -4.10
CA ALA A 127 0.20 4.72 -5.38
C ALA A 127 1.46 5.58 -5.25
N HIS A 128 1.38 6.68 -4.49
CA HIS A 128 2.53 7.54 -4.22
C HIS A 128 3.61 6.79 -3.42
N ARG A 129 3.21 6.06 -2.37
CA ARG A 129 4.13 5.26 -1.55
C ARG A 129 4.80 4.13 -2.33
N ASP A 130 4.05 3.50 -3.24
CA ASP A 130 4.57 2.45 -4.11
C ASP A 130 5.38 3.03 -5.29
N GLY A 131 5.53 4.36 -5.38
CA GLY A 131 6.28 5.02 -6.44
C GLY A 131 5.71 4.77 -7.83
N SER A 132 4.40 4.50 -7.93
CA SER A 132 3.74 4.02 -9.15
C SER A 132 3.20 5.17 -10.01
N PRO A 133 3.81 5.50 -11.17
CA PRO A 133 3.25 6.51 -12.06
C PRO A 133 1.86 6.11 -12.58
N ASP A 134 1.65 4.81 -12.81
CA ASP A 134 0.38 4.27 -13.28
C ASP A 134 -0.74 4.49 -12.26
N GLY A 135 -0.49 4.14 -11.00
CA GLY A 135 -1.45 4.36 -9.92
C GLY A 135 -1.79 5.85 -9.72
N MET A 136 -0.81 6.74 -9.91
CA MET A 136 -1.05 8.19 -9.85
C MET A 136 -1.93 8.68 -11.00
N ARG A 137 -1.77 8.16 -12.22
CA ARG A 137 -2.64 8.50 -13.37
C ARG A 137 -4.05 7.95 -13.19
N ARG A 138 -4.19 6.70 -12.74
CA ARG A 138 -5.50 6.10 -12.42
C ARG A 138 -6.25 6.86 -11.33
N ALA A 139 -5.55 7.31 -10.28
CA ALA A 139 -6.15 8.20 -9.28
C ALA A 139 -6.56 9.55 -9.87
N ALA A 140 -5.76 10.13 -10.78
CA ALA A 140 -6.10 11.38 -11.44
C ALA A 140 -7.39 11.27 -12.25
N GLU A 141 -7.54 10.21 -13.05
CA GLU A 141 -8.76 9.92 -13.82
C GLU A 141 -9.98 9.80 -12.91
N ALA A 142 -9.84 9.10 -11.78
CA ALA A 142 -10.90 8.94 -10.80
C ALA A 142 -11.33 10.27 -10.15
N PHE A 143 -10.37 11.12 -9.74
CA PHE A 143 -10.68 12.46 -9.22
C PHE A 143 -11.29 13.36 -10.29
N ALA A 144 -10.81 13.30 -11.54
CA ALA A 144 -11.38 14.07 -12.64
C ALA A 144 -12.84 13.67 -12.93
N ALA A 145 -13.18 12.38 -12.85
CA ALA A 145 -14.54 11.88 -12.99
C ALA A 145 -15.47 12.36 -11.84
N LEU A 146 -14.91 12.66 -10.66
CA LEU A 146 -15.64 13.36 -9.60
C LEU A 146 -15.71 14.88 -9.83
N GLY A 147 -14.93 15.47 -10.73
CA GLY A 147 -14.84 16.93 -10.90
C GLY A 147 -13.79 17.59 -9.99
N ASP A 148 -12.96 16.79 -9.30
CA ASP A 148 -11.84 17.26 -8.47
C ASP A 148 -10.62 17.57 -9.34
N HIS A 149 -10.77 18.46 -10.33
CA HIS A 149 -9.77 18.71 -11.38
C HIS A 149 -8.42 19.22 -10.85
N ALA A 150 -8.42 19.99 -9.77
CA ALA A 150 -7.19 20.45 -9.12
C ALA A 150 -6.37 19.27 -8.56
N VAL A 151 -7.05 18.31 -7.93
CA VAL A 151 -6.41 17.09 -7.40
C VAL A 151 -5.91 16.22 -8.54
N ALA A 152 -6.72 16.04 -9.59
CA ALA A 152 -6.33 15.28 -10.77
C ALA A 152 -5.06 15.84 -11.44
N THR A 153 -4.99 17.15 -11.63
CA THR A 153 -3.82 17.84 -12.20
C THR A 153 -2.56 17.61 -11.38
N GLN A 154 -2.68 17.69 -10.05
CA GLN A 154 -1.57 17.42 -9.15
C GLN A 154 -1.10 15.96 -9.23
N CYS A 155 -2.02 15.00 -9.31
CA CYS A 155 -1.69 13.59 -9.44
C CYS A 155 -0.90 13.31 -10.73
N LEU A 156 -1.32 13.91 -11.85
CA LEU A 156 -0.63 13.81 -13.15
C LEU A 156 0.80 14.37 -13.09
N ARG A 157 0.99 15.55 -12.48
CA ARG A 157 2.32 16.15 -12.31
C ARG A 157 3.26 15.21 -11.55
N VAL A 158 2.80 14.62 -10.45
CA VAL A 158 3.62 13.69 -9.66
C VAL A 158 3.86 12.38 -10.43
N ALA A 159 2.91 11.90 -11.23
CA ALA A 159 3.10 10.74 -12.10
C ALA A 159 4.25 10.97 -13.09
N ASP A 160 4.32 12.15 -13.70
CA ASP A 160 5.37 12.50 -14.65
C ASP A 160 6.74 12.61 -13.97
N GLU A 161 6.79 13.18 -12.76
CA GLU A 161 8.02 13.23 -11.95
C GLU A 161 8.54 11.84 -11.59
N LEU A 162 7.67 10.92 -11.18
CA LEU A 162 8.04 9.54 -10.87
C LEU A 162 8.53 8.80 -12.12
N ALA A 163 7.84 8.97 -13.25
CA ALA A 163 8.25 8.37 -14.52
C ALA A 163 9.61 8.90 -15.00
N ALA A 164 9.87 10.20 -14.84
CA ALA A 164 11.16 10.80 -15.18
C ALA A 164 12.31 10.27 -14.29
N ARG A 165 12.05 10.07 -12.99
CA ARG A 165 13.05 9.48 -12.06
C ARG A 165 13.44 8.07 -12.46
N ARG A 166 12.46 7.22 -12.79
CA ARG A 166 12.69 5.83 -13.23
C ARG A 166 13.50 5.71 -14.52
N LYS A 167 13.41 6.70 -15.43
CA LYS A 167 14.22 6.71 -16.66
C LYS A 167 15.69 7.06 -16.45
N ARG A 168 16.04 7.65 -15.29
CA ARG A 168 17.41 8.09 -14.97
C ARG A 168 18.21 7.05 -14.18
N THR A 169 17.53 6.04 -13.63
CA THR A 169 18.09 4.90 -12.89
C THR A 169 18.24 3.71 -13.81
#